data_AF-R8BPC6-F1
#
_entry.id   AF-R8BPC6-F1
#
_cell.length_a   1.000
_cell.length_b   1.000
_cell.length_c   1.000
_cell.angle_alpha   90.00
_cell.angle_beta   90.00
_cell.angle_gamma   90.00
#
_symmetry.space_group_name_H-M   'P 1'
#
loop_
_entity.id
_entity.type
_entity.pdbx_description
1 polymer ?
#
loop_
_entity_poly.entity_id
_entity_poly.type
_entity_poly.pdbx_seq_one_letter_code
_entity_poly.pdbx_strand_id
1 'polypeptide(L)'
;MGYPSTSPLAAQHERLILELLPLKDGPQFREWISGPFVCGSWHEFCRDFLARNPNSPEPDKTKTAQAAKDAIKSKTVKYLSYHPEKDGWSPEDHHVRFIVTVISDNLLKGGIWSEDDWRKRGIDVAKAAYEVLSFLRAMGMNGVDPNPPSYEAQF
;
A
#
# COMPACT_ATOMS: atom_id res chain seq x y z
N MET A 1 2.65 -23.49 -13.35
CA MET A 1 2.96 -22.49 -12.30
C MET A 1 1.92 -22.64 -11.21
N GLY A 2 2.28 -23.24 -10.08
CA GLY A 2 1.37 -23.42 -8.96
C GLY A 2 1.43 -22.19 -8.05
N TYR A 3 0.28 -21.62 -7.71
CA TYR A 3 0.21 -20.68 -6.60
C TYR A 3 0.68 -21.43 -5.33
N PRO A 4 1.58 -20.86 -4.51
CA PRO A 4 1.88 -21.46 -3.22
C PRO A 4 0.57 -21.53 -2.44
N SER A 5 0.25 -22.71 -1.90
CA SER A 5 -0.90 -22.94 -1.04
C SER A 5 -0.95 -21.83 0.01
N THR A 6 -1.92 -20.92 -0.09
CA THR A 6 -2.06 -19.81 0.85
C THR A 6 -2.21 -20.40 2.24
N SER A 7 -1.33 -20.01 3.16
CA SER A 7 -1.43 -20.49 4.54
C SER A 7 -2.82 -20.14 5.11
N PRO A 8 -3.41 -20.94 6.02
CA PRO A 8 -4.70 -20.62 6.63
C PRO A 8 -4.75 -19.22 7.24
N LEU A 9 -3.61 -18.74 7.77
CA LEU A 9 -3.46 -17.39 8.30
C LEU A 9 -3.56 -16.31 7.22
N ALA A 10 -2.95 -16.54 6.04
CA ALA A 10 -3.06 -15.63 4.91
C ALA A 10 -4.49 -15.55 4.38
N ALA A 11 -5.19 -16.69 4.28
CA ALA A 11 -6.59 -16.74 3.87
C ALA A 11 -7.52 -16.03 4.88
N GLN A 12 -7.25 -16.17 6.18
CA GLN A 12 -7.99 -15.46 7.22
C GLN A 12 -7.74 -13.94 7.16
N HIS A 13 -6.49 -13.53 6.96
CA HIS A 13 -6.13 -12.11 6.83
C HIS A 13 -6.77 -11.48 5.59
N GLU A 14 -6.74 -12.18 4.44
CA GLU A 14 -7.42 -11.75 3.21
C GLU A 14 -8.92 -11.52 3.46
N ARG A 15 -9.59 -12.46 4.14
CA ARG A 15 -11.02 -12.33 4.47
C ARG A 15 -11.31 -11.09 5.31
N LEU A 16 -10.49 -10.81 6.33
CA LEU A 16 -10.68 -9.64 7.20
C LEU A 16 -10.50 -8.33 6.43
N ILE A 17 -9.56 -8.28 5.48
CA ILE A 17 -9.34 -7.09 4.65
C ILE A 17 -10.48 -6.87 3.66
N LEU A 18 -11.01 -7.95 3.09
CA LEU A 18 -12.18 -7.88 2.20
C LEU A 18 -13.38 -7.24 2.89
N GLU A 19 -13.56 -7.41 4.21
CA GLU A 19 -14.63 -6.75 4.97
C GLU A 19 -14.46 -5.22 5.05
N LEU A 20 -13.27 -4.70 4.77
CA LEU A 20 -12.95 -3.26 4.78
C LEU A 20 -13.06 -2.60 3.40
N LEU A 21 -13.10 -3.40 2.33
CA LEU A 21 -13.02 -2.93 0.95
C LEU A 21 -14.36 -3.12 0.23
N PRO A 22 -14.72 -2.24 -0.71
CA PRO A 22 -15.90 -2.40 -1.56
C PRO A 22 -15.66 -3.43 -2.69
N LEU A 23 -15.11 -4.59 -2.35
CA LEU A 23 -14.80 -5.69 -3.26
C LEU A 23 -15.67 -6.91 -2.96
N LYS A 24 -16.00 -7.70 -3.99
CA LYS A 24 -16.95 -8.81 -3.84
C LYS A 24 -16.32 -10.07 -3.29
N ASP A 25 -15.08 -10.37 -3.68
CA ASP A 25 -14.42 -11.63 -3.38
C ASP A 25 -12.88 -11.55 -3.45
N GLY A 26 -12.24 -12.63 -3.01
CA GLY A 26 -10.78 -12.78 -3.02
C GLY A 26 -10.13 -12.65 -4.41
N PRO A 27 -10.69 -13.25 -5.49
CA PRO A 27 -10.19 -13.03 -6.83
C PRO A 27 -10.10 -11.56 -7.23
N GLN A 28 -11.16 -10.77 -7.01
CA GLN A 28 -11.14 -9.33 -7.29
C GLN A 28 -10.11 -8.59 -6.44
N PHE A 29 -9.94 -8.97 -5.18
CA PHE A 29 -8.90 -8.39 -4.32
C PHE A 29 -7.50 -8.67 -4.83
N ARG A 30 -7.19 -9.92 -5.19
CA ARG A 30 -5.88 -10.30 -5.75
C ARG A 30 -5.58 -9.60 -7.07
N GLU A 31 -6.58 -9.46 -7.93
CA GLU A 31 -6.48 -8.68 -9.17
C GLU A 31 -6.20 -7.21 -8.86
N TRP A 32 -6.94 -6.61 -7.94
CA TRP A 32 -6.79 -5.20 -7.55
C TRP A 32 -5.42 -4.89 -6.93
N ILE A 33 -4.92 -5.71 -5.99
CA ILE A 33 -3.60 -5.48 -5.37
C ILE A 33 -2.44 -5.70 -6.34
N SER A 34 -2.64 -6.55 -7.36
CA SER A 34 -1.66 -6.76 -8.44
C SER A 34 -1.82 -5.72 -9.57
N GLY A 35 -2.90 -4.94 -9.53
CA GLY A 35 -3.27 -3.98 -10.55
C GLY A 35 -2.59 -2.61 -10.39
N PRO A 36 -2.86 -1.68 -11.32
CA PRO A 36 -2.15 -0.40 -11.41
C PRO A 36 -2.34 0.50 -10.18
N PHE A 37 -3.46 0.37 -9.47
CA PHE A 37 -3.80 1.21 -8.33
C PHE A 37 -2.99 0.92 -7.04
N VAL A 38 -2.33 -0.24 -6.97
CA VAL A 38 -1.61 -0.67 -5.75
C VAL A 38 -0.18 -1.10 -6.07
N CYS A 39 0.01 -1.82 -7.18
CA CYS A 39 1.27 -2.44 -7.55
C CYS A 39 2.43 -1.42 -7.65
N GLY A 40 2.20 -0.24 -8.24
CA GLY A 40 3.22 0.81 -8.33
C GLY A 40 3.67 1.33 -6.96
N SER A 41 2.69 1.65 -6.09
CA SER A 41 2.94 2.12 -4.73
C SER A 41 3.63 1.06 -3.87
N TRP A 42 3.28 -0.21 -4.05
CA TRP A 42 3.94 -1.32 -3.37
C TRP A 42 5.41 -1.46 -3.78
N HIS A 43 5.71 -1.41 -5.09
CA HIS A 43 7.08 -1.45 -5.57
C HIS A 43 7.91 -0.24 -5.10
N GLU A 44 7.33 0.96 -5.07
CA GLU A 44 7.98 2.14 -4.49
C GLU A 44 8.31 1.91 -3.01
N PHE A 45 7.35 1.41 -2.22
CA PHE A 45 7.54 1.12 -0.80
C PHE A 45 8.63 0.05 -0.57
N CYS A 46 8.64 -1.01 -1.37
CA CYS A 46 9.67 -2.04 -1.31
C CYS A 46 11.06 -1.50 -1.59
N ARG A 47 11.22 -0.78 -2.71
CA ARG A 47 12.51 -0.24 -3.17
C ARG A 47 13.07 0.80 -2.20
N ASP A 48 12.23 1.74 -1.76
CA ASP A 48 12.69 2.92 -1.04
C ASP A 48 12.79 2.68 0.47
N PHE A 49 12.03 1.72 1.02
CA PHE A 49 11.97 1.46 2.46
C PHE A 49 12.31 0.02 2.85
N LEU A 50 11.55 -0.99 2.41
CA LEU A 50 11.73 -2.36 2.91
C LEU A 50 13.06 -3.00 2.53
N ALA A 51 13.61 -2.70 1.35
CA ALA A 51 14.91 -3.23 0.92
C ALA A 51 16.03 -2.87 1.92
N ARG A 52 15.90 -1.73 2.61
CA ARG A 52 16.87 -1.26 3.62
C ARG A 52 16.42 -1.55 5.05
N ASN A 53 15.11 -1.73 5.27
CA ASN A 53 14.51 -1.86 6.60
C ASN A 53 13.51 -3.03 6.66
N PRO A 54 13.92 -4.27 6.33
CA PRO A 54 12.98 -5.39 6.16
C PRO A 54 12.22 -5.74 7.45
N ASN A 55 12.85 -5.53 8.60
CA ASN A 55 12.31 -5.85 9.92
C ASN A 55 11.78 -4.62 10.67
N SER A 56 11.60 -3.47 10.01
CA SER A 56 11.07 -2.28 10.68
C SER A 56 9.69 -2.58 11.25
N PRO A 57 9.39 -2.22 12.51
CA PRO A 57 8.04 -2.31 13.03
C PRO A 57 7.08 -1.46 12.19
N GLU A 58 5.82 -1.86 12.13
CA GLU A 58 4.79 -1.03 11.53
C GLU A 58 4.48 0.17 12.45
N PRO A 59 4.29 1.38 11.89
CA PRO A 59 3.92 2.56 12.68
C PRO A 59 2.49 2.44 13.22
N ASP A 60 2.07 3.36 14.10
CA ASP A 60 0.70 3.33 14.62
C ASP A 60 -0.32 3.58 13.49
N LYS A 61 -1.25 2.64 13.31
CA LYS A 61 -2.28 2.69 12.26
C LYS A 61 -3.12 3.96 12.33
N THR A 62 -3.57 4.36 13.51
CA THR A 62 -4.52 5.48 13.65
C THR A 62 -3.85 6.79 13.30
N LYS A 63 -2.64 7.02 13.81
CA LYS A 63 -1.81 8.18 13.52
C LYS A 63 -1.45 8.25 12.05
N THR A 64 -0.98 7.14 11.47
CA THR A 64 -0.58 7.07 10.06
C THR A 64 -1.76 7.33 9.12
N ALA A 65 -2.92 6.71 9.38
CA ALA A 65 -4.13 6.93 8.59
C ALA A 65 -4.63 8.38 8.68
N GLN A 66 -4.54 8.99 9.87
CA GLN A 66 -4.90 10.39 10.06
C GLN A 66 -3.94 11.32 9.30
N ALA A 67 -2.64 11.08 9.38
CA ALA A 67 -1.63 11.83 8.63
C ALA A 67 -1.84 11.73 7.11
N ALA A 68 -2.17 10.54 6.59
CA ALA A 68 -2.49 10.36 5.17
C ALA A 68 -3.75 11.11 4.75
N LYS A 69 -4.81 11.08 5.57
CA LYS A 69 -6.03 11.84 5.33
C LYS A 69 -5.77 13.34 5.30
N ASP A 70 -5.00 13.84 6.24
CA ASP A 70 -4.65 15.26 6.32
C ASP A 70 -3.76 15.68 5.15
N ALA A 71 -2.87 14.80 4.68
CA ALA A 71 -2.03 15.01 3.51
C ALA A 71 -2.84 15.13 2.21
N ILE A 72 -3.82 14.24 1.98
CA ILE A 72 -4.72 14.35 0.83
C ILE A 72 -5.54 15.63 0.90
N LYS A 73 -6.13 15.93 2.06
CA LYS A 73 -6.96 17.13 2.27
C LYS A 73 -6.17 18.43 2.03
N SER A 74 -4.94 18.48 2.55
CA SER A 74 -4.08 19.67 2.47
C SER A 74 -3.26 19.73 1.19
N LYS A 75 -3.39 18.73 0.31
CA LYS A 75 -2.58 18.58 -0.91
C LYS A 75 -1.08 18.66 -0.62
N THR A 76 -0.62 17.96 0.41
CA THR A 76 0.77 17.99 0.88
C THR A 76 1.70 17.43 -0.20
N VAL A 77 2.48 18.32 -0.83
CA VAL A 77 3.37 18.02 -1.96
C VAL A 77 4.35 16.88 -1.64
N LYS A 78 4.87 16.82 -0.41
CA LYS A 78 5.76 15.74 0.08
C LYS A 78 5.27 14.35 -0.29
N TYR A 79 3.96 14.09 -0.21
CA TYR A 79 3.37 12.77 -0.44
C TYR A 79 2.61 12.64 -1.75
N LEU A 80 2.45 13.72 -2.53
CA LEU A 80 1.65 13.75 -3.75
C LEU A 80 2.47 13.93 -5.04
N SER A 81 3.72 14.39 -4.95
CA SER A 81 4.59 14.49 -6.13
C SER A 81 4.80 13.11 -6.78
N TYR A 82 4.97 13.08 -8.10
CA TYR A 82 5.23 11.83 -8.84
C TYR A 82 6.57 11.19 -8.43
N HIS A 83 7.61 12.00 -8.23
CA HIS A 83 8.91 11.59 -7.71
C HIS A 83 9.32 12.52 -6.55
N PRO A 84 8.81 12.30 -5.34
CA PRO A 84 9.20 13.12 -4.21
C PRO A 84 10.65 12.80 -3.81
N GLU A 85 11.38 13.83 -3.40
CA GLU A 85 12.65 13.67 -2.69
C GLU A 85 12.37 13.04 -1.32
N LYS A 86 13.09 11.95 -1.02
CA LYS A 86 12.85 11.11 0.17
C LYS A 86 13.92 11.24 1.25
N ASP A 87 14.79 12.24 1.13
CA ASP A 87 15.85 12.46 2.10
C ASP A 87 15.26 12.79 3.47
N GLY A 88 15.70 12.05 4.49
CA GLY A 88 15.21 12.19 5.87
C GLY A 88 13.80 11.67 6.12
N TRP A 89 13.21 10.89 5.20
CA TRP A 89 11.91 10.27 5.45
C TRP A 89 11.96 9.23 6.57
N SER A 90 10.96 9.30 7.45
CA SER A 90 10.74 8.32 8.51
C SER A 90 9.99 7.07 7.99
N PRO A 91 9.98 5.95 8.73
CA PRO A 91 9.11 4.82 8.42
C PRO A 91 7.64 5.22 8.24
N GLU A 92 7.14 6.12 9.09
CA GLU A 92 5.77 6.64 9.01
C GLU A 92 5.54 7.40 7.68
N ASP A 93 6.52 8.16 7.19
CA ASP A 93 6.41 8.87 5.91
C ASP A 93 6.23 7.94 4.72
N HIS A 94 6.94 6.81 4.69
CA HIS A 94 6.78 5.81 3.63
C HIS A 94 5.40 5.15 3.68
N HIS A 95 4.86 4.89 4.87
CA HIS A 95 3.49 4.34 5.01
C HIS A 95 2.44 5.38 4.60
N VAL A 96 2.60 6.65 5.01
CA VAL A 96 1.73 7.75 4.59
C VAL A 96 1.76 7.89 3.06
N ARG A 97 2.95 7.88 2.44
CA ARG A 97 3.10 7.95 0.97
C ARG A 97 2.35 6.82 0.26
N PHE A 98 2.50 5.58 0.73
CA PHE A 98 1.76 4.46 0.16
C PHE A 98 0.25 4.69 0.23
N ILE A 99 -0.27 5.02 1.42
CA ILE A 99 -1.71 5.23 1.65
C ILE A 99 -2.24 6.38 0.79
N VAL A 100 -1.54 7.52 0.78
CA VAL A 100 -1.91 8.70 0.00
C VAL A 100 -2.03 8.37 -1.49
N THR A 101 -1.03 7.65 -2.03
CA THR A 101 -0.98 7.32 -3.46
C THR A 101 -2.07 6.32 -3.83
N VAL A 102 -2.22 5.24 -3.05
CA VAL A 102 -3.27 4.23 -3.26
C VAL A 102 -4.66 4.87 -3.24
N ILE A 103 -4.95 5.74 -2.28
CA ILE A 103 -6.26 6.41 -2.22
C ILE A 103 -6.43 7.35 -3.41
N SER A 104 -5.45 8.21 -3.68
CA SER A 104 -5.54 9.22 -4.75
C SER A 104 -5.78 8.57 -6.10
N ASP A 105 -5.07 7.47 -6.39
CA ASP A 105 -5.24 6.73 -7.65
C ASP A 105 -6.59 6.00 -7.69
N ASN A 106 -7.05 5.42 -6.58
CA ASN A 106 -8.34 4.73 -6.52
C ASN A 106 -9.55 5.68 -6.56
N LEU A 107 -9.39 6.98 -6.34
CA LEU A 107 -10.45 7.97 -6.55
C LEU A 107 -10.59 8.37 -8.02
N LEU A 108 -9.62 8.00 -8.87
CA LEU A 108 -9.74 8.15 -10.32
C LEU A 108 -10.70 7.11 -10.91
N LYS A 109 -11.11 7.33 -12.17
CA LYS A 109 -12.03 6.45 -12.87
C LYS A 109 -11.49 5.01 -12.94
N GLY A 110 -12.26 4.06 -12.42
CA GLY A 110 -11.93 2.63 -12.44
C GLY A 110 -11.33 2.10 -11.14
N GLY A 111 -11.10 2.95 -10.14
CA GLY A 111 -10.72 2.52 -8.80
C GLY A 111 -11.90 1.99 -7.98
N ILE A 112 -11.59 1.49 -6.77
CA ILE A 112 -12.59 0.83 -5.92
C ILE A 112 -13.38 1.80 -5.05
N TRP A 113 -12.89 3.01 -4.83
CA TRP A 113 -13.54 4.03 -4.01
C TRP A 113 -14.08 5.17 -4.85
N SER A 114 -15.23 5.71 -4.44
CA SER A 114 -15.76 6.94 -5.02
C SER A 114 -15.35 8.17 -4.21
N GLU A 115 -15.44 9.35 -4.82
CA GLU A 115 -15.34 10.64 -4.11
C GLU A 115 -16.34 10.76 -2.94
N ASP A 116 -17.50 10.11 -3.06
CA ASP A 116 -18.51 10.04 -2.02
C ASP A 116 -18.06 9.17 -0.83
N ASP A 117 -17.39 8.05 -1.08
CA ASP A 117 -16.77 7.22 -0.05
C ASP A 117 -15.72 8.02 0.72
N TRP A 118 -14.85 8.72 0.00
CA TRP A 118 -13.82 9.55 0.58
C TRP A 118 -14.41 10.66 1.45
N ARG A 119 -15.39 11.40 0.93
CA ARG A 119 -16.03 12.51 1.65
C ARG A 119 -16.71 12.06 2.94
N LYS A 120 -17.36 10.89 2.94
CA LYS A 120 -18.14 10.40 4.10
C LYS A 120 -17.28 9.59 5.09
N ARG A 121 -16.31 8.83 4.61
CA ARG A 121 -15.60 7.80 5.37
C ARG A 121 -14.08 7.82 5.18
N GLY A 122 -13.50 8.98 4.83
CA GLY A 122 -12.08 9.06 4.45
C GLY A 122 -11.08 8.52 5.48
N ILE A 123 -11.40 8.56 6.78
CA ILE A 123 -10.53 7.94 7.79
C ILE A 123 -10.58 6.40 7.75
N ASP A 124 -11.73 5.81 7.47
CA ASP A 124 -11.89 4.36 7.35
C ASP A 124 -11.26 3.86 6.06
N VAL A 125 -11.37 4.63 4.97
CA VAL A 125 -10.65 4.39 3.71
C VAL A 125 -9.13 4.40 3.95
N ALA A 126 -8.61 5.38 4.70
CA ALA A 126 -7.20 5.44 5.03
C ALA A 126 -6.72 4.28 5.91
N LYS A 127 -7.55 3.84 6.87
CA LYS A 127 -7.27 2.63 7.66
C LYS A 127 -7.31 1.36 6.80
N ALA A 128 -8.25 1.25 5.87
CA ALA A 128 -8.33 0.10 4.97
C ALA A 128 -7.08 0.01 4.08
N ALA A 129 -6.64 1.14 3.51
CA ALA A 129 -5.39 1.20 2.74
C ALA A 129 -4.14 0.85 3.59
N TYR A 130 -4.12 1.22 4.88
CA TYR A 130 -3.08 0.78 5.81
C TYR A 130 -3.08 -0.75 5.97
N GLU A 131 -4.24 -1.38 6.19
CA GLU A 131 -4.33 -2.84 6.35
C GLU A 131 -3.90 -3.59 5.08
N VAL A 132 -4.18 -3.01 3.90
CA VAL A 132 -3.66 -3.54 2.63
C VAL A 132 -2.13 -3.52 2.60
N LEU A 133 -1.49 -2.45 3.08
CA LEU A 133 -0.02 -2.40 3.19
C LEU A 133 0.50 -3.48 4.16
N SER A 134 -0.10 -3.59 5.35
CA SER A 134 0.28 -4.61 6.34
C SER A 134 0.14 -6.03 5.77
N PHE A 135 -0.90 -6.29 5.00
CA PHE A 135 -1.09 -7.56 4.28
C PHE A 135 0.01 -7.81 3.24
N LEU A 136 0.29 -6.82 2.38
CA LEU A 136 1.33 -6.93 1.37
C LEU A 136 2.70 -7.20 2.00
N ARG A 137 2.99 -6.57 3.15
CA ARG A 137 4.21 -6.84 3.93
C ARG A 137 4.24 -8.28 4.44
N ALA A 138 3.17 -8.75 5.07
CA ALA A 138 3.09 -10.12 5.59
C ALA A 138 3.23 -11.18 4.48
N MET A 139 2.66 -10.91 3.30
CA MET A 139 2.77 -11.79 2.14
C MET A 139 4.14 -11.69 1.44
N GLY A 140 4.70 -10.47 1.37
CA GLY A 140 5.96 -10.14 0.73
C GLY A 140 7.20 -10.59 1.50
N MET A 141 7.15 -10.72 2.83
CA MET A 141 8.26 -11.30 3.61
C MET A 141 8.59 -12.75 3.23
N ASN A 142 7.72 -13.43 2.47
CA ASN A 142 7.97 -14.76 1.93
C ASN A 142 8.60 -14.75 0.52
N GLY A 143 8.81 -13.59 -0.11
CA GLY A 143 9.17 -13.49 -1.53
C GLY A 143 10.07 -12.31 -1.94
N VAL A 144 10.62 -11.54 -1.01
CA VAL A 144 11.71 -10.61 -1.35
C VAL A 144 12.95 -11.44 -1.65
N ASP A 145 13.30 -11.59 -2.92
CA ASP A 145 14.63 -12.06 -3.31
C ASP A 145 15.65 -11.11 -2.64
N PRO A 146 16.55 -11.62 -1.77
CA PRO A 146 17.57 -10.79 -1.13
C PRO A 146 18.52 -10.14 -2.15
N ASN A 147 18.44 -10.50 -3.43
CA ASN A 147 19.29 -9.98 -4.49
C ASN A 147 18.46 -9.49 -5.70
N PRO A 148 17.78 -8.33 -5.61
CA PRO A 148 17.09 -7.75 -6.76
C PRO A 148 18.10 -7.50 -7.89
N PRO A 149 17.74 -7.71 -9.18
CA PRO A 149 18.66 -7.44 -10.28
C PRO A 149 19.13 -5.98 -10.24
N SER A 150 20.43 -5.77 -10.05
CA SER A 150 21.03 -4.46 -10.34
C SER A 150 21.06 -4.31 -11.86
N TYR A 151 20.45 -3.24 -12.37
CA TYR A 151 20.73 -2.79 -13.73
C TYR A 151 22.11 -2.12 -13.73
N GLU A 152 23.17 -2.90 -13.58
CA GLU A 152 24.48 -2.46 -14.02
C GLU A 152 24.43 -2.42 -15.54
N ALA A 153 24.34 -1.21 -16.09
CA ALA A 153 24.58 -0.99 -17.50
C ALA A 153 26.00 -1.46 -17.80
N GLN A 154 26.10 -2.59 -18.51
CA GLN A 154 27.36 -3.05 -19.06
C GLN A 154 27.81 -2.02 -20.11
N PHE A 155 28.80 -1.23 -19.75
CA PHE A 155 29.58 -0.40 -20.67
C PHE A 155 30.72 -1.21 -21.27
#